data_AF-A0A933EBB1-F1
#
_entry.id   AF-A0A933EBB1-F1
#
_cell.length_a   1.000
_cell.length_b   1.000
_cell.length_c   1.000
_cell.angle_alpha   90.00
_cell.angle_beta   90.00
_cell.angle_gamma   90.00
#
_symmetry.space_group_name_H-M   'P 1'
#
loop_
_entity.id
_entity.type
_entity.pdbx_description
1 polymer ?
#
loop_
_entity_poly.entity_id
_entity_poly.type
_entity_poly.pdbx_seq_one_letter_code
_entity_poly.pdbx_strand_id
1 'polypeptide(L)' 'QVARAAGRDPDAIGIEGRVSMVRSTPEDWRKAAAEWRALGATHLSVNTMGAGFASPAAHIDAIRRFKEAVVG' A
#
# COMPACT_ATOMS: atom_id res chain seq x y z
N GLN A 1 23.40 3.71 -4.54
CA GLN A 1 24.43 4.22 -5.48
C GLN A 1 23.86 4.56 -6.87
N VAL A 2 22.94 3.76 -7.44
CA VAL A 2 22.35 4.00 -8.78
C VAL A 2 21.75 5.40 -8.96
N ALA A 3 20.95 5.89 -8.00
CA ALA A 3 20.32 7.22 -8.10
C ALA A 3 21.36 8.35 -8.24
N ARG A 4 22.39 8.36 -7.37
CA ARG A 4 23.48 9.34 -7.43
C ARG A 4 24.26 9.25 -8.74
N ALA A 5 24.53 8.03 -9.23
CA ALA A 5 25.20 7.82 -10.52
C ALA A 5 24.38 8.37 -11.71
N ALA A 6 23.06 8.37 -11.61
CA ALA A 6 22.16 8.98 -12.59
C ALA A 6 21.90 10.49 -12.36
N GLY A 7 22.64 11.14 -11.47
CA GLY A 7 22.46 12.57 -11.15
C GLY A 7 21.17 12.89 -10.39
N ARG A 8 20.52 11.89 -9.79
CA ARG A 8 19.29 12.05 -9.01
C ARG A 8 19.58 12.04 -7.51
N ASP A 9 18.84 12.86 -6.77
CA ASP A 9 18.82 12.79 -5.32
C ASP A 9 18.09 11.50 -4.87
N PRO A 10 18.75 10.59 -4.14
CA PRO A 10 18.09 9.39 -3.61
C PRO A 10 16.89 9.72 -2.72
N ASP A 11 16.92 10.82 -1.98
CA ASP A 11 15.87 11.17 -1.02
C ASP A 11 14.61 11.72 -1.72
N ALA A 12 14.75 12.15 -2.98
CA ALA A 12 13.62 12.50 -3.85
C ALA A 12 12.92 11.26 -4.45
N ILE A 13 13.41 10.05 -4.22
CA ILE A 13 12.80 8.80 -4.72
C ILE A 13 12.03 8.14 -3.57
N GLY A 14 10.70 8.16 -3.68
CA GLY A 14 9.83 7.53 -2.70
C GLY A 14 9.91 6.00 -2.70
N ILE A 15 9.62 5.40 -1.55
CA ILE A 15 9.45 3.95 -1.38
C ILE A 15 7.95 3.67 -1.29
N GLU A 16 7.45 2.78 -2.15
CA GLU A 16 6.07 2.27 -2.09
C GLU A 16 6.02 0.94 -1.34
N GLY A 17 5.20 0.88 -0.29
CA GLY A 17 4.77 -0.38 0.31
C GLY A 17 3.48 -0.87 -0.31
N ARG A 18 3.38 -2.17 -0.63
CA ARG A 18 2.15 -2.77 -1.17
C ARG A 18 1.44 -3.61 -0.11
N VAL A 19 0.12 -3.44 0.00
CA VAL A 19 -0.76 -4.31 0.82
C VAL A 19 -1.75 -5.04 -0.09
N SER A 20 -1.93 -6.34 0.13
CA SER A 20 -2.89 -7.18 -0.60
C SER A 20 -4.15 -7.41 0.21
N MET A 21 -5.31 -7.33 -0.44
CA MET A 21 -6.61 -7.71 0.16
C MET A 21 -6.92 -9.20 0.08
N VAL A 22 -6.12 -9.96 -0.66
CA VAL A 22 -6.35 -11.40 -0.81
C VAL A 22 -6.09 -12.07 0.54
N ARG A 23 -7.14 -12.70 1.09
CA ARG A 23 -7.08 -13.48 2.35
C ARG A 23 -6.51 -12.69 3.55
N SER A 24 -6.82 -11.40 3.64
CA SER A 24 -6.36 -10.53 4.71
C SER A 24 -7.52 -9.78 5.38
N THR A 25 -7.32 -9.42 6.65
CA THR A 25 -8.26 -8.70 7.49
C THR A 25 -7.88 -7.23 7.64
N PRO A 26 -8.78 -6.36 8.15
CA PRO A 26 -8.42 -4.98 8.47
C PRO A 26 -7.24 -4.83 9.44
N GLU A 27 -7.05 -5.78 10.36
CA GLU A 27 -5.89 -5.78 11.26
C GLU A 27 -4.59 -6.08 10.51
N ASP A 28 -4.61 -7.07 9.61
CA ASP A 28 -3.47 -7.37 8.74
C ASP A 28 -3.08 -6.15 7.89
N TRP A 29 -4.06 -5.38 7.41
CA TRP A 29 -3.83 -4.16 6.64
C TRP A 29 -3.12 -3.09 7.46
N ARG A 30 -3.58 -2.84 8.70
CA ARG A 30 -2.96 -1.88 9.61
C ARG A 30 -1.53 -2.28 9.95
N LYS A 31 -1.32 -3.56 10.27
CA LYS A 31 -0.01 -4.12 10.59
C LYS A 31 0.95 -3.94 9.42
N ALA A 32 0.56 -4.37 8.22
CA ALA A 32 1.39 -4.23 7.02
C ALA A 32 1.70 -2.75 6.71
N ALA A 33 0.73 -1.85 6.88
CA ALA A 33 0.95 -0.41 6.67
C ALA A 33 1.94 0.18 7.69
N ALA A 34 1.84 -0.22 8.97
CA ALA A 34 2.77 0.19 10.01
C ALA A 34 4.19 -0.35 9.76
N GLU A 35 4.32 -1.60 9.32
CA GLU A 35 5.60 -2.22 8.95
C GLU A 35 6.24 -1.48 7.78
N TRP A 36 5.49 -1.16 6.71
CA TRP A 36 6.00 -0.37 5.60
C TRP A 36 6.45 1.03 6.03
N ARG A 37 5.68 1.70 6.89
CA ARG A 37 6.05 2.99 7.45
C ARG A 37 7.35 2.90 8.26
N ALA A 38 7.51 1.87 9.08
CA ALA A 38 8.72 1.66 9.88
C ALA A 38 9.97 1.42 9.01
N LEU A 39 9.79 0.87 7.79
CA LEU A 39 10.85 0.69 6.79
C LEU A 39 11.13 1.94 5.94
N GLY A 40 10.44 3.05 6.19
CA GLY A 40 10.64 4.31 5.46
C GLY A 40 9.82 4.43 4.17
N ALA A 41 8.76 3.63 4.00
CA ALA A 41 7.83 3.84 2.89
C ALA A 41 7.19 5.23 2.96
N THR A 42 7.23 5.95 1.84
CA THR A 42 6.60 7.26 1.69
C THR A 42 5.22 7.18 1.05
N HIS A 43 4.95 6.08 0.36
CA HIS A 43 3.69 5.82 -0.31
C HIS A 43 3.19 4.41 0.04
N LEU A 44 1.88 4.22 -0.05
CA LEU A 44 1.24 2.92 0.15
C LEU A 44 0.31 2.63 -1.03
N SER A 45 0.37 1.41 -1.56
CA SER A 45 -0.58 0.90 -2.55
C SER A 45 -1.41 -0.25 -1.97
N VAL A 46 -2.66 -0.37 -2.41
CA VAL A 46 -3.54 -1.49 -2.06
C VAL A 46 -3.92 -2.26 -3.32
N ASN A 47 -3.78 -3.58 -3.27
CA ASN A 47 -4.13 -4.47 -4.37
C ASN A 47 -5.40 -5.25 -4.02
N THR A 48 -6.44 -5.04 -4.83
CA THR A 48 -7.72 -5.77 -4.74
C THR A 48 -7.85 -6.92 -5.75
N MET A 49 -6.87 -7.09 -6.64
CA MET A 49 -6.92 -8.14 -7.67
C MET A 49 -6.87 -9.51 -7.02
N GLY A 50 -7.72 -10.43 -7.49
CA GLY A 50 -7.82 -11.79 -6.95
C GLY A 50 -8.56 -11.89 -5.61
N ALA A 51 -9.12 -10.81 -5.08
CA ALA A 51 -9.85 -10.81 -3.80
C ALA A 51 -11.31 -11.31 -3.92
N GLY A 52 -11.76 -11.75 -5.10
CA GLY A 52 -13.09 -12.32 -5.31
C GLY A 52 -14.23 -11.31 -5.42
N PHE A 53 -13.93 -10.02 -5.61
CA PHE A 53 -14.95 -9.00 -5.84
C PHE A 53 -15.62 -9.17 -7.21
N ALA A 54 -16.96 -9.08 -7.23
CA ALA A 54 -17.76 -9.34 -8.42
C ALA A 54 -17.92 -8.13 -9.35
N SER A 55 -17.53 -6.93 -8.93
CA SER A 55 -17.74 -5.71 -9.71
C SER A 55 -16.70 -4.62 -9.41
N PRO A 56 -16.46 -3.68 -10.35
CA PRO A 56 -15.61 -2.53 -10.10
C PRO A 56 -16.04 -1.71 -8.87
N ALA A 57 -17.34 -1.58 -8.62
CA ALA A 57 -17.85 -0.89 -7.43
C ALA A 57 -17.40 -1.58 -6.12
N ALA A 58 -17.45 -2.91 -6.07
CA ALA A 58 -16.99 -3.67 -4.91
C ALA A 58 -15.48 -3.49 -4.66
N HIS A 59 -14.67 -3.35 -5.72
CA HIS A 59 -13.26 -2.98 -5.59
C HIS A 59 -13.09 -1.57 -4.98
N ILE A 60 -13.85 -0.58 -5.45
CA ILE A 60 -13.80 0.79 -4.92
C ILE A 60 -14.20 0.82 -3.44
N ASP A 61 -15.26 0.12 -3.06
CA ASP A 61 -15.71 0.07 -1.67
C ASP A 61 -14.72 -0.66 -0.76
N ALA A 62 -14.01 -1.67 -1.27
CA ALA A 62 -12.91 -2.28 -0.55
C ALA A 62 -11.75 -1.29 -0.32
N ILE A 63 -11.36 -0.53 -1.35
CA ILE A 63 -10.31 0.51 -1.22
C ILE A 63 -10.71 1.58 -0.19
N ARG A 64 -11.99 1.99 -0.15
CA ARG A 64 -12.49 2.92 0.88
C ARG A 64 -12.33 2.37 2.29
N ARG A 65 -12.78 1.12 2.53
CA ARG A 65 -12.61 0.44 3.82
C ARG A 65 -11.15 0.29 4.23
N PHE A 66 -10.26 0.01 3.29
CA PHE A 66 -8.82 -0.04 3.54
C PHE A 66 -8.29 1.31 4.02
N LYS A 67 -8.63 2.39 3.31
CA LYS A 67 -8.23 3.74 3.69
C LYS A 67 -8.71 4.07 5.11
N GLU A 68 -9.97 3.80 5.42
CA GLU A 68 -10.54 4.01 6.76
C GLU A 68 -9.79 3.21 7.84
N ALA A 69 -9.49 1.93 7.57
CA ALA A 69 -8.81 1.07 8.51
C ALA A 69 -7.35 1.48 8.78
N VAL A 70 -6.66 2.03 7.79
CA VAL A 70 -5.21 2.33 7.83
C VAL A 70 -4.90 3.77 8.24
N VAL A 71 -5.79 4.72 7.95
CA VAL A 71 -5.60 6.15 8.25
C VAL A 71 -6.21 6.56 9.59
N GLY A 72 -7.22 5.82 10.08
CA GLY A 72 -7.74 5.98 11.44
C GLY A 72 -6.76 5.50 12.48
#